data_AF-A0A956KTM8-F1
#
_entry.id   AF-A0A956KTM8-F1
#
_cell.length_a   1.000
_cell.length_b   1.000
_cell.length_c   1.000
_cell.angle_alpha   90.00
_cell.angle_beta   90.00
_cell.angle_gamma   90.00
#
_symmetry.space_group_name_H-M   'P 1'
#
loop_
_entity.id
_entity.type
_entity.pdbx_description
1 polymer ?
#
loop_
_entity_poly.entity_id
_entity_poly.type
_entity_poly.pdbx_seq_one_letter_code
_entity_poly.pdbx_strand_id
1 'polypeptide(L)'
;ADYQIGGMTYWPQSIPQVGCGLQDLGFTVDDVYAAFEALRQENLAIIEQTPVTSLLPTVKDTKYDGDEVEVSEGPLSHCQSVYLSTTNDARGFVSLVSFALDKKNPVRATTINSMPGAVYATSESLYLAVRHRKTWGQGANWMPGLIDNVSEATSIHKFDLDPKGKAADYVASGVVKGRVLNQFAMSEHDDVLRIATTTGRLPSPSVHSTITT
;
A
#
# COMPACT_ATOMS: atom_id res chain seq x y z
N ALA A 1 -11.11 3.30 1.14
CA ALA A 1 -12.09 2.36 1.69
C ALA A 1 -11.27 1.22 2.28
N ASP A 2 -11.39 0.98 3.59
CA ASP A 2 -10.70 -0.14 4.21
C ASP A 2 -11.30 -1.45 3.68
N TYR A 3 -10.44 -2.43 3.37
CA TYR A 3 -10.87 -3.72 2.85
C TYR A 3 -11.62 -4.45 3.98
N GLN A 4 -12.90 -4.76 3.80
CA GLN A 4 -13.71 -5.44 4.82
C GLN A 4 -14.06 -6.85 4.39
N ILE A 5 -13.61 -7.83 5.18
CA ILE A 5 -14.09 -9.20 5.08
C ILE A 5 -15.43 -9.25 5.82
N GLY A 6 -16.48 -9.64 5.11
CA GLY A 6 -17.83 -9.72 5.66
C GLY A 6 -17.90 -10.70 6.84
N GLY A 7 -18.71 -10.37 7.85
CA GLY A 7 -18.93 -11.23 9.02
C GLY A 7 -17.92 -11.05 10.16
N MET A 8 -16.83 -10.31 9.96
CA MET A 8 -15.92 -9.98 11.06
C MET A 8 -16.54 -8.98 12.03
N THR A 9 -16.24 -9.14 13.31
CA THR A 9 -16.56 -8.14 14.35
C THR A 9 -15.28 -7.68 15.03
N TYR A 10 -15.26 -6.43 15.50
CA TYR A 10 -14.05 -5.81 16.08
C TYR A 10 -14.17 -5.62 17.60
N TRP A 11 -15.26 -6.10 18.18
CA TRP A 11 -15.53 -6.01 19.60
C TRP A 11 -16.27 -7.28 20.06
N PRO A 12 -15.81 -7.97 21.12
CA PRO A 12 -16.45 -9.19 21.58
C PRO A 12 -17.88 -8.91 22.08
N GLN A 13 -18.86 -9.69 21.63
CA GLN A 13 -20.26 -9.49 22.05
C GLN A 13 -20.48 -9.72 23.56
N SER A 14 -19.58 -10.48 24.19
CA SER A 14 -19.58 -10.73 25.64
C SER A 14 -19.15 -9.52 26.48
N ILE A 15 -18.52 -8.51 25.87
CA ILE A 15 -18.03 -7.32 26.56
C ILE A 15 -18.90 -6.12 26.19
N PRO A 16 -19.45 -5.37 27.16
CA PRO A 16 -20.14 -4.11 26.89
C PRO A 16 -19.23 -3.10 26.16
N GLN A 17 -19.74 -2.44 25.11
CA GLN A 17 -19.00 -1.37 24.40
C GLN A 17 -18.97 -0.08 25.22
N VAL A 18 -18.14 -0.06 26.26
CA VAL A 18 -17.90 1.11 27.10
C VAL A 18 -16.44 1.54 27.01
N GLY A 19 -16.19 2.86 26.97
CA GLY A 19 -14.83 3.39 26.86
C GLY A 19 -13.96 3.20 28.11
N CYS A 20 -14.58 3.00 29.27
CA CYS A 20 -13.92 2.75 30.56
C CYS A 20 -14.93 2.13 31.56
N GLY A 21 -14.45 1.66 32.72
CA GLY A 21 -15.32 1.18 33.81
C GLY A 21 -15.76 -0.28 33.69
N LEU A 22 -15.11 -1.09 32.87
CA LEU A 22 -15.39 -2.53 32.78
C LEU A 22 -15.20 -3.26 34.12
N GLN A 23 -14.27 -2.79 34.96
CA GLN A 23 -14.07 -3.30 36.31
C GLN A 23 -15.29 -3.07 37.21
N ASP A 24 -15.95 -1.91 37.07
CA ASP A 24 -17.17 -1.58 37.83
C ASP A 24 -18.35 -2.48 37.42
N LEU A 25 -18.27 -3.06 36.21
CA LEU A 25 -19.22 -4.04 35.67
C LEU A 25 -18.81 -5.49 35.99
N GLY A 26 -17.75 -5.69 36.78
CA GLY A 26 -17.30 -7.00 37.24
C GLY A 26 -16.35 -7.75 36.31
N PHE A 27 -15.84 -7.12 35.24
CA PHE A 27 -14.87 -7.76 34.35
C PHE A 27 -13.45 -7.60 34.86
N THR A 28 -12.70 -8.70 34.91
CA THR A 28 -11.26 -8.66 35.15
C THR A 28 -10.48 -8.41 33.85
N VAL A 29 -9.20 -8.07 33.99
CA VAL A 29 -8.29 -7.94 32.84
C VAL A 29 -8.20 -9.26 32.06
N ASP A 30 -8.17 -10.39 32.76
CA ASP A 30 -8.09 -11.72 32.14
C ASP A 30 -9.37 -12.06 31.36
N ASP A 31 -10.55 -11.70 31.87
CA ASP A 31 -11.82 -11.89 31.16
C ASP A 31 -11.85 -11.12 29.84
N VAL A 32 -11.37 -9.87 29.87
CA VAL A 32 -11.28 -9.03 28.66
C VAL A 32 -10.30 -9.63 27.66
N TYR A 33 -9.10 -10.03 28.11
CA TYR A 33 -8.13 -10.68 27.23
C TYR A 33 -8.66 -11.97 26.61
N ALA A 34 -9.31 -12.83 27.40
CA ALA A 34 -9.91 -14.07 26.92
C ALA A 34 -10.99 -13.81 25.87
N ALA A 35 -11.86 -12.80 26.08
CA ALA A 35 -12.89 -12.43 25.13
C ALA A 35 -12.32 -11.90 23.80
N PHE A 36 -11.29 -11.05 23.84
CA PHE A 36 -10.62 -10.57 22.63
C PHE A 36 -9.81 -11.66 21.91
N GLU A 37 -9.21 -12.59 22.64
CA GLU A 37 -8.52 -13.72 22.03
C GLU A 37 -9.51 -14.68 21.36
N ALA A 38 -10.65 -14.99 21.98
CA ALA A 38 -11.71 -15.77 21.36
C ALA A 38 -12.21 -15.10 20.07
N LEU A 39 -12.48 -13.79 20.11
CA LEU A 39 -12.86 -13.02 18.92
C LEU A 39 -11.77 -13.06 17.83
N ARG A 40 -10.49 -13.00 18.22
CA ARG A 40 -9.37 -13.10 17.27
C ARG A 40 -9.40 -14.44 16.53
N GLN A 41 -9.64 -15.54 17.23
CA GLN A 41 -9.76 -16.87 16.63
C GLN A 41 -10.96 -16.99 15.69
N GLU A 42 -12.12 -16.45 16.09
CA GLU A 42 -13.31 -16.41 15.23
C GLU A 42 -13.05 -15.63 13.93
N ASN A 43 -12.45 -14.44 14.03
CA ASN A 43 -12.09 -13.65 12.86
C ASN A 43 -11.04 -14.35 11.98
N LEU A 44 -10.06 -15.05 12.57
CA LEU A 44 -9.09 -15.83 11.79
C LEU A 44 -9.75 -16.94 10.99
N ALA A 45 -10.71 -17.66 11.58
CA ALA A 45 -11.45 -18.70 10.87
C ALA A 45 -12.24 -18.12 9.67
N ILE A 46 -12.81 -16.92 9.81
CA ILE A 46 -13.48 -16.20 8.71
C ILE A 46 -12.47 -15.84 7.61
N ILE A 47 -11.30 -15.30 8.00
CA ILE A 47 -10.23 -14.93 7.06
C ILE A 47 -9.74 -16.15 6.26
N GLU A 48 -9.49 -17.27 6.93
CA GLU A 48 -9.00 -18.51 6.30
C GLU A 48 -10.00 -19.12 5.33
N GLN A 49 -11.30 -18.91 5.55
CA GLN A 49 -12.36 -19.38 4.65
C GLN A 49 -12.65 -18.38 3.51
N THR A 50 -12.11 -17.17 3.57
CA THR A 50 -12.36 -16.13 2.57
C THR A 50 -11.50 -16.39 1.32
N PRO A 51 -12.10 -16.56 0.12
CA PRO A 51 -11.33 -16.77 -1.10
C PRO A 51 -10.41 -15.58 -1.38
N VAL A 52 -9.10 -15.83 -1.52
CA VAL A 52 -8.11 -14.78 -1.83
C VAL A 52 -8.48 -13.97 -3.07
N THR A 53 -9.11 -14.58 -4.07
CA THR A 53 -9.57 -13.89 -5.28
C THR A 53 -10.62 -12.80 -5.01
N SER A 54 -11.39 -12.89 -3.92
CA SER A 54 -12.30 -11.82 -3.48
C SER A 54 -11.55 -10.64 -2.83
N LEU A 55 -10.31 -10.87 -2.42
CA LEU A 55 -9.45 -9.88 -1.75
C LEU A 55 -8.55 -9.11 -2.72
N LEU A 56 -8.44 -9.58 -3.97
CA LEU A 56 -7.59 -8.97 -4.97
C LEU A 56 -8.38 -8.01 -5.86
N PRO A 57 -7.74 -6.93 -6.36
CA PRO A 57 -8.34 -6.10 -7.41
C PRO A 57 -8.73 -6.95 -8.63
N THR A 58 -9.91 -6.71 -9.17
CA THR A 58 -10.42 -7.37 -10.38
C THR A 58 -10.49 -6.40 -11.56
N VAL A 59 -10.51 -6.96 -12.76
CA VAL A 59 -10.65 -6.23 -14.01
C VAL A 59 -11.67 -6.94 -14.90
N LYS A 60 -12.45 -6.14 -15.63
CA LYS A 60 -13.28 -6.58 -16.73
C LYS A 60 -12.76 -5.95 -18.01
N ASP A 61 -12.27 -6.77 -18.93
CA ASP A 61 -11.74 -6.36 -20.22
C ASP A 61 -12.75 -6.68 -21.32
N THR A 62 -13.10 -5.68 -22.12
CA THR A 62 -14.08 -5.76 -23.21
C THR A 62 -13.39 -5.36 -24.51
N LYS A 63 -13.26 -6.32 -25.44
CA LYS A 63 -12.60 -6.12 -26.74
C LYS A 63 -13.63 -6.15 -27.85
N TYR A 64 -13.45 -5.26 -28.82
CA TYR A 64 -14.29 -5.17 -30.02
C TYR A 64 -13.49 -5.67 -31.23
N ASP A 65 -14.08 -6.59 -32.01
CA ASP A 65 -13.57 -7.03 -33.30
C ASP A 65 -14.67 -6.94 -34.36
N GLY A 66 -14.81 -5.75 -34.96
CA GLY A 66 -15.99 -5.45 -35.78
C GLY A 66 -17.25 -5.49 -34.93
N ASP A 67 -18.16 -6.41 -35.26
CA ASP A 67 -19.41 -6.65 -34.51
C ASP A 67 -19.25 -7.68 -33.37
N GLU A 68 -18.11 -8.40 -33.31
CA GLU A 68 -17.85 -9.35 -32.24
C GLU A 68 -17.36 -8.64 -30.97
N VAL A 69 -17.89 -9.08 -29.82
CA VAL A 69 -17.51 -8.57 -28.49
C VAL A 69 -16.98 -9.72 -27.66
N GLU A 70 -15.71 -9.64 -27.28
CA GLU A 70 -15.07 -10.56 -26.34
C GLU A 70 -15.00 -9.89 -24.96
N VAL A 71 -15.53 -10.55 -23.94
CA VAL A 71 -15.48 -10.06 -22.55
C VAL A 71 -14.73 -11.07 -21.70
N SER A 72 -13.76 -10.60 -20.93
CA SER A 72 -13.07 -11.39 -19.91
C SER A 72 -13.11 -10.67 -18.56
N GLU A 73 -13.21 -11.44 -17.47
CA GLU A 73 -13.30 -10.90 -16.12
C GLU A 73 -12.49 -11.79 -15.16
N GLY A 74 -11.75 -11.17 -14.24
CA GLY A 74 -10.94 -11.89 -13.28
C GLY A 74 -10.01 -10.98 -12.45
N PRO A 75 -9.08 -11.55 -11.68
CA PRO A 75 -8.06 -10.77 -10.97
C PRO A 75 -7.23 -9.92 -11.93
N LEU A 76 -6.94 -8.67 -11.55
CA LEU A 76 -6.14 -7.74 -12.35
C LEU A 76 -4.67 -8.20 -12.47
N SER A 77 -4.15 -8.84 -11.43
CA SER A 77 -2.79 -9.41 -11.41
C SER A 77 -2.85 -10.89 -11.06
N HIS A 78 -1.95 -11.67 -11.66
CA HIS A 78 -1.69 -13.05 -11.22
C HIS A 78 -1.10 -13.05 -9.81
N CYS A 79 -1.27 -14.15 -9.05
CA CYS A 79 -0.75 -14.25 -7.69
C CYS A 79 0.77 -14.00 -7.61
N GLN A 80 1.54 -14.37 -8.64
CA GLN A 80 2.99 -14.11 -8.70
C GLN A 80 3.33 -12.65 -9.03
N SER A 81 2.35 -11.82 -9.41
CA SER A 81 2.52 -10.41 -9.80
C SER A 81 1.97 -9.45 -8.73
N VAL A 82 1.88 -9.92 -7.48
CA VAL A 82 1.50 -9.13 -6.31
C VAL A 82 2.68 -9.11 -5.33
N TYR A 83 3.20 -7.91 -5.06
CA TYR A 83 4.41 -7.72 -4.27
C TYR A 83 4.13 -7.06 -2.94
N LEU A 84 4.91 -7.42 -1.93
CA LEU A 84 4.92 -6.78 -0.62
C LEU A 84 6.26 -6.08 -0.42
N SER A 85 6.22 -4.78 -0.16
CA SER A 85 7.42 -4.01 0.12
C SER A 85 7.90 -4.21 1.56
N THR A 86 9.18 -3.98 1.80
CA THR A 86 9.77 -3.97 3.16
C THR A 86 9.57 -2.64 3.90
N THR A 87 9.02 -1.63 3.21
CA THR A 87 8.87 -0.24 3.65
C THR A 87 7.68 0.02 4.58
N ASN A 88 6.99 -1.01 5.06
CA ASN A 88 5.85 -0.93 5.99
C ASN A 88 4.73 0.04 5.56
N ASP A 89 4.46 0.12 4.26
CA ASP A 89 3.47 0.99 3.63
C ASP A 89 2.22 0.27 3.11
N ALA A 90 2.13 -1.04 3.35
CA ALA A 90 1.03 -1.91 2.97
C ALA A 90 -0.29 -1.52 3.65
N ARG A 91 -1.06 -0.62 3.04
CA ARG A 91 -2.41 -0.22 3.48
C ARG A 91 -3.48 -0.35 2.38
N GLY A 92 -3.14 -1.00 1.27
CA GLY A 92 -4.01 -1.18 0.12
C GLY A 92 -3.24 -1.78 -1.04
N PHE A 93 -3.84 -1.76 -2.23
CA PHE A 93 -3.22 -2.20 -3.46
C PHE A 93 -3.02 -1.02 -4.40
N VAL A 94 -1.86 -0.95 -5.04
CA VAL A 94 -1.60 -0.08 -6.19
C VAL A 94 -1.19 -0.97 -7.35
N SER A 95 -1.91 -0.87 -8.47
CA SER A 95 -1.65 -1.67 -9.67
C SER A 95 -1.17 -0.78 -10.81
N LEU A 96 -0.01 -1.09 -11.37
CA LEU A 96 0.46 -0.50 -12.61
C LEU A 96 0.00 -1.36 -13.77
N VAL A 97 -0.84 -0.80 -14.63
CA VAL A 97 -1.50 -1.49 -15.74
C VAL A 97 -0.84 -1.12 -17.06
N SER A 98 -0.43 -2.13 -17.82
CA SER A 98 0.25 -1.98 -19.11
C SER A 98 -0.59 -2.64 -20.21
N PHE A 99 -0.85 -1.90 -21.28
CA PHE A 99 -1.54 -2.40 -22.47
C PHE A 99 -0.90 -1.83 -23.74
N ALA A 100 -0.84 -2.65 -24.77
CA ALA A 100 -0.37 -2.23 -26.09
C ALA A 100 -1.56 -1.71 -26.90
N LEU A 101 -1.47 -0.50 -27.44
CA LEU A 101 -2.56 0.13 -28.18
C LEU A 101 -2.84 -0.55 -29.54
N ASP A 102 -1.84 -1.24 -30.09
CA ASP A 102 -1.86 -1.87 -31.40
C ASP A 102 -2.12 -3.39 -31.35
N LYS A 103 -2.28 -3.97 -30.15
CA LYS A 103 -2.45 -5.42 -29.97
C LYS A 103 -3.64 -5.71 -29.07
N LYS A 104 -4.39 -6.75 -29.42
CA LYS A 104 -5.51 -7.28 -28.61
C LYS A 104 -5.06 -8.16 -27.44
N ASN A 105 -3.83 -7.98 -26.96
CA ASN A 105 -3.30 -8.75 -25.85
C ASN A 105 -4.11 -8.46 -24.57
N PRO A 106 -4.28 -9.45 -23.68
CA PRO A 106 -4.85 -9.19 -22.36
C PRO A 106 -4.09 -8.06 -21.65
N VAL A 107 -4.85 -7.26 -20.89
CA VAL A 107 -4.29 -6.29 -19.96
C VAL A 107 -3.33 -7.01 -19.01
N ARG A 108 -2.17 -6.39 -18.76
CA ARG A 108 -1.19 -6.91 -17.78
C ARG A 108 -1.06 -5.91 -16.65
N ALA A 109 -0.90 -6.39 -15.43
CA ALA A 109 -0.69 -5.52 -14.29
C ALA A 109 0.25 -6.10 -13.25
N THR A 110 1.06 -5.21 -12.70
CA THR A 110 1.91 -5.47 -11.54
C THR A 110 1.32 -4.74 -10.35
N THR A 111 1.02 -5.46 -9.28
CA THR A 111 0.39 -4.91 -8.09
C THR A 111 1.36 -4.91 -6.91
N ILE A 112 1.41 -3.82 -6.16
CA ILE A 112 2.12 -3.73 -4.89
C ILE A 112 1.13 -3.49 -3.75
N ASN A 113 1.44 -4.02 -2.58
CA ASN A 113 0.76 -3.65 -1.35
C ASN A 113 1.33 -2.32 -0.85
N SER A 114 0.67 -1.22 -1.18
CA SER A 114 1.09 0.13 -0.82
C SER A 114 -0.09 1.11 -0.93
N MET A 115 0.17 2.41 -0.83
CA MET A 115 -0.82 3.47 -1.05
C MET A 115 -0.48 4.30 -2.28
N PRO A 116 -1.45 5.02 -2.86
CA PRO A 116 -1.18 6.01 -3.88
C PRO A 116 -0.17 7.07 -3.40
N GLY A 117 0.64 7.59 -4.32
CA GLY A 117 1.74 8.50 -4.04
C GLY A 117 2.01 9.44 -5.20
N ALA A 118 3.06 10.26 -5.07
CA ALA A 118 3.56 11.04 -6.19
C ALA A 118 4.24 10.11 -7.20
N VAL A 119 3.91 10.28 -8.49
CA VAL A 119 4.48 9.45 -9.57
C VAL A 119 5.47 10.30 -10.36
N TYR A 120 6.68 9.78 -10.55
CA TYR A 120 7.66 10.28 -11.50
C TYR A 120 8.04 9.14 -12.45
N ALA A 121 8.24 9.42 -13.72
CA ALA A 121 8.60 8.39 -14.69
C ALA A 121 9.52 8.94 -15.79
N THR A 122 10.38 8.06 -16.29
CA THR A 122 11.13 8.20 -17.54
C THR A 122 10.52 7.26 -18.60
N SER A 123 11.20 7.06 -19.72
CA SER A 123 10.78 6.07 -20.72
C SER A 123 10.94 4.62 -20.23
N GLU A 124 11.78 4.39 -19.22
CA GLU A 124 12.20 3.06 -18.79
C GLU A 124 11.98 2.80 -17.29
N SER A 125 11.71 3.84 -16.49
CA SER A 125 11.49 3.71 -15.05
C SER A 125 10.24 4.46 -14.61
N LEU A 126 9.50 3.88 -13.65
CA LEU A 126 8.43 4.55 -12.92
C LEU A 126 8.69 4.45 -11.42
N TYR A 127 8.63 5.59 -10.75
CA TYR A 127 8.78 5.73 -9.32
C TYR A 127 7.46 6.14 -8.69
N LEU A 128 7.01 5.38 -7.71
CA LEU A 128 5.89 5.74 -6.84
C LEU A 128 6.44 6.13 -5.47
N ALA A 129 6.24 7.39 -5.09
CA ALA A 129 6.71 7.96 -3.83
C ALA A 129 5.54 8.20 -2.87
N VAL A 130 5.44 7.36 -1.85
CA VAL A 130 4.33 7.29 -0.88
C VAL A 130 4.72 8.01 0.39
N ARG A 131 3.90 8.97 0.83
CA ARG A 131 4.19 9.79 2.00
C ARG A 131 3.64 9.15 3.26
N HIS A 132 4.46 9.17 4.29
CA HIS A 132 4.12 8.66 5.60
C HIS A 132 4.36 9.71 6.68
N ARG A 133 3.52 9.65 7.71
CA ARG A 133 3.67 10.46 8.92
C ARG A 133 3.52 9.55 10.12
N LYS A 134 4.44 9.70 11.07
CA LYS A 134 4.37 9.03 12.36
C LYS A 134 3.08 9.41 13.06
N THR A 135 2.27 8.43 13.43
CA THR A 135 1.05 8.64 14.21
C THR A 135 1.31 8.44 15.70
N TRP A 136 0.38 8.93 16.53
CA TRP A 136 0.45 8.76 17.98
C TRP A 136 0.42 7.26 18.34
N GLY A 137 1.25 6.85 19.30
CA GLY A 137 1.41 5.45 19.71
C GLY A 137 2.43 4.63 18.90
N GLN A 138 2.92 5.14 17.77
CA GLN A 138 3.98 4.45 17.03
C GLN A 138 5.36 4.65 17.68
N GLY A 139 6.13 3.56 17.80
CA GLY A 139 7.46 3.52 18.42
C GLY A 139 8.57 4.19 17.61
N ALA A 140 9.83 4.02 18.05
CA ALA A 140 10.99 4.55 17.34
C ALA A 140 11.16 3.93 15.94
N ASN A 141 10.88 2.63 15.80
CA ASN A 141 10.98 1.88 14.54
C ASN A 141 9.65 1.81 13.75
N TRP A 142 8.90 2.90 13.71
CA TRP A 142 7.59 2.94 13.03
C TRP A 142 7.72 2.81 11.50
N MET A 143 8.91 3.12 10.97
CA MET A 143 9.27 3.03 9.56
C MET A 143 10.60 2.27 9.43
N PRO A 144 10.57 0.97 9.07
CA PRO A 144 11.78 0.19 8.82
C PRO A 144 12.66 0.84 7.75
N GLY A 145 13.98 0.74 7.92
CA GLY A 145 14.95 1.32 6.99
C GLY A 145 15.35 2.77 7.32
N LEU A 146 14.72 3.41 8.32
CA LEU A 146 15.18 4.69 8.86
C LEU A 146 15.74 4.51 10.28
N ILE A 147 16.96 5.01 10.49
CA ILE A 147 17.69 4.89 11.77
C ILE A 147 17.30 6.03 12.74
N ASP A 148 16.87 7.16 12.20
CA ASP A 148 16.50 8.36 12.97
C ASP A 148 15.05 8.29 13.47
N ASN A 149 14.78 8.89 14.64
CA ASN A 149 13.41 9.18 15.10
C ASN A 149 12.78 10.29 14.24
N VAL A 150 12.40 9.94 13.02
CA VAL A 150 11.74 10.83 12.07
C VAL A 150 10.23 10.84 12.32
N SER A 151 9.58 11.97 12.04
CA SER A 151 8.12 12.08 12.10
C SER A 151 7.47 11.98 10.71
N GLU A 152 8.25 12.05 9.65
CA GLU A 152 7.83 12.01 8.25
C GLU A 152 8.82 11.17 7.45
N ALA A 153 8.30 10.38 6.53
CA ALA A 153 9.09 9.52 5.65
C ALA A 153 8.40 9.42 4.28
N THR A 154 9.16 9.05 3.26
CA THR A 154 8.64 8.72 1.93
C THR A 154 9.18 7.37 1.52
N SER A 155 8.28 6.40 1.33
CA SER A 155 8.60 5.12 0.69
C SER A 155 8.64 5.30 -0.82
N ILE A 156 9.55 4.61 -1.47
CA ILE A 156 9.80 4.70 -2.90
C ILE A 156 9.69 3.29 -3.46
N HIS A 157 8.93 3.12 -4.53
CA HIS A 157 8.81 1.89 -5.30
C HIS A 157 9.26 2.14 -6.73
N LYS A 158 10.20 1.33 -7.24
CA LYS A 158 10.66 1.41 -8.62
C LYS A 158 10.05 0.28 -9.45
N PHE A 159 9.52 0.64 -10.59
CA PHE A 159 9.11 -0.26 -11.65
C PHE A 159 9.96 -0.03 -12.88
N ASP A 160 10.50 -1.10 -13.47
CA ASP A 160 11.12 -1.04 -14.79
C ASP A 160 10.02 -1.17 -15.85
N LEU A 161 9.94 -0.18 -16.73
CA LEU A 161 8.95 -0.10 -17.80
C LEU A 161 9.47 -0.80 -19.06
N ASP A 162 8.65 -1.67 -19.66
CA ASP A 162 8.93 -2.24 -20.97
C ASP A 162 8.16 -1.47 -22.07
N PRO A 163 8.84 -0.71 -22.94
CA PRO A 163 8.19 0.03 -24.03
C PRO A 163 7.52 -0.88 -25.07
N LYS A 164 7.77 -2.19 -25.05
CA LYS A 164 7.14 -3.19 -25.94
C LYS A 164 5.81 -3.74 -25.39
N GLY A 165 5.29 -3.18 -24.30
CA GLY A 165 3.98 -3.51 -23.75
C GLY A 165 3.95 -4.79 -22.91
N LYS A 166 5.06 -5.14 -22.26
CA LYS A 166 5.03 -6.11 -21.15
C LYS A 166 4.55 -5.43 -19.86
N ALA A 167 4.19 -6.26 -18.89
CA ALA A 167 3.96 -5.76 -17.53
C ALA A 167 5.26 -5.09 -17.05
N ALA A 168 5.12 -3.99 -16.30
CA ALA A 168 6.28 -3.38 -15.66
C ALA A 168 6.80 -4.30 -14.53
N ASP A 169 8.10 -4.45 -14.41
CA ASP A 169 8.71 -5.29 -13.39
C ASP A 169 8.91 -4.47 -12.10
N TYR A 170 8.48 -4.98 -10.95
CA TYR A 170 8.75 -4.34 -9.67
C TYR A 170 10.15 -4.73 -9.18
N VAL A 171 11.09 -3.78 -9.20
CA VAL A 171 12.52 -4.10 -9.06
C VAL A 171 13.14 -3.62 -7.76
N ALA A 172 12.60 -2.60 -7.11
CA ALA A 172 13.16 -2.08 -5.87
C ALA A 172 12.16 -1.32 -5.00
N SER A 173 12.47 -1.28 -3.70
CA SER A 173 11.88 -0.35 -2.75
C SER A 173 12.92 0.25 -1.82
N GLY A 174 12.62 1.45 -1.32
CA GLY A 174 13.46 2.13 -0.33
C GLY A 174 12.67 3.17 0.44
N VAL A 175 13.27 3.74 1.48
CA VAL A 175 12.65 4.81 2.28
C VAL A 175 13.63 5.95 2.43
N VAL A 176 13.13 7.17 2.30
CA VAL A 176 13.86 8.40 2.62
C VAL A 176 13.15 9.19 3.71
N LYS A 177 13.92 9.98 4.47
CA LYS A 177 13.39 10.89 5.49
C LYS A 177 12.61 12.03 4.85
N GLY A 178 11.51 12.44 5.50
CA GLY A 178 10.69 13.58 5.08
C GLY A 178 9.65 13.25 4.01
N ARG A 179 8.88 14.26 3.61
CA ARG A 179 7.85 14.13 2.57
C ARG A 179 8.35 14.69 1.24
N VAL A 180 8.16 13.93 0.16
CA VAL A 180 8.28 14.46 -1.22
C VAL A 180 7.19 15.51 -1.48
N LEU A 181 7.45 16.53 -2.30
CA LEU A 181 6.45 17.57 -2.61
C LEU A 181 5.47 17.15 -3.72
N ASN A 182 5.98 16.59 -4.82
CA ASN A 182 5.26 16.10 -6.00
C ASN A 182 6.27 15.47 -6.99
N GLN A 183 5.89 15.24 -8.25
CA GLN A 183 6.75 14.66 -9.28
C GLN A 183 7.99 15.51 -9.62
N PHE A 184 7.90 16.84 -9.49
CA PHE A 184 9.00 17.76 -9.79
C PHE A 184 10.08 17.80 -8.70
N ALA A 185 9.84 17.13 -7.58
CA ALA A 185 10.83 16.90 -6.54
C ALA A 185 11.61 15.58 -6.76
N MET A 186 11.47 14.96 -7.93
CA MET A 186 12.17 13.73 -8.31
C MET A 186 12.79 13.89 -9.69
N SER A 187 13.95 13.26 -9.89
CA SER A 187 14.60 13.14 -11.19
C SER A 187 15.47 11.89 -11.23
N GLU A 188 15.61 11.26 -12.38
CA GLU A 188 16.56 10.17 -12.62
C GLU A 188 17.69 10.67 -13.51
N HIS A 189 18.92 10.26 -13.20
CA HIS A 189 20.10 10.50 -14.04
C HIS A 189 21.12 9.39 -13.83
N ASP A 190 21.60 8.79 -14.92
CA ASP A 190 22.53 7.66 -14.90
C ASP A 190 22.06 6.53 -13.95
N ASP A 191 20.79 6.14 -14.09
CA ASP A 191 20.11 5.12 -13.26
C ASP A 191 20.02 5.42 -11.76
N VAL A 192 20.33 6.67 -11.35
CA VAL A 192 20.24 7.13 -9.96
C VAL A 192 19.02 8.02 -9.77
N LEU A 193 18.11 7.61 -8.89
CA LEU A 193 16.99 8.46 -8.45
C LEU A 193 17.50 9.55 -7.50
N ARG A 194 17.24 10.79 -7.85
CA ARG A 194 17.42 11.95 -6.97
C ARG A 194 16.06 12.43 -6.49
N ILE A 195 15.92 12.63 -5.18
CA ILE A 195 14.65 13.03 -4.56
C ILE A 195 14.86 14.16 -3.54
N ALA A 196 14.04 15.20 -3.65
CA ALA A 196 13.97 16.30 -2.70
C ALA A 196 12.79 16.07 -1.73
N THR A 197 13.09 16.01 -0.44
CA THR A 197 12.09 15.86 0.62
C THR A 197 12.16 17.01 1.60
N THR A 198 11.07 17.22 2.34
CA THR A 198 11.00 18.23 3.40
C THR A 198 10.53 17.60 4.70
N THR A 199 11.14 17.97 5.82
CA THR A 199 10.67 17.65 7.17
C THR A 199 10.16 18.91 7.87
N GLY A 200 9.12 18.77 8.69
CA GLY A 200 8.52 19.88 9.44
C GLY A 200 7.51 20.68 8.62
N ARG A 201 6.82 21.63 9.26
CA ARG A 201 5.79 22.46 8.61
C ARG A 201 6.05 23.95 8.84
N LEU A 202 5.83 24.73 7.79
CA LEU A 202 5.80 26.19 7.91
C LEU A 202 4.68 26.63 8.86
N PRO A 203 4.87 27.73 9.60
CA PRO A 203 6.02 28.64 9.55
C PRO A 203 7.19 28.25 10.47
N SER A 204 7.28 27.00 10.95
CA SER A 204 8.35 26.59 11.88
C SER A 204 9.75 26.84 11.29
N PRO A 205 10.69 27.43 12.05
CA PRO A 205 12.08 27.59 11.61
C PRO A 205 12.83 26.25 11.51
N SER A 206 12.27 25.17 12.08
CA SER A 206 12.85 23.82 12.00
C SER A 206 12.52 23.08 10.70
N VAL A 207 11.83 23.73 9.74
CA VAL A 207 11.62 23.15 8.40
C VAL A 207 12.96 22.96 7.72
N HIS A 208 13.20 21.75 7.23
CA HIS A 208 14.43 21.40 6.56
C HIS A 208 14.12 20.61 5.29
N SER A 209 14.80 20.94 4.20
CA SER A 209 14.69 20.22 2.92
C SER A 209 16.01 19.55 2.58
N THR A 210 15.95 18.31 2.12
CA THR A 210 17.12 17.47 1.84
C THR A 210 16.97 16.88 0.45
N ILE A 211 18.09 16.78 -0.29
CA ILE A 211 18.18 16.04 -1.55
C ILE A 211 18.94 14.74 -1.26
N THR A 212 18.36 13.61 -1.65
CA THR A 212 18.95 12.28 -1.52
C THR A 212 19.15 11.68 -2.91
N THR A 213 20.20 10.86 -3.08
CA THR A 213 20.54 10.14 -4.31
C THR A 213 20.78 8.68 -4.01
#